data_AF-A0A973ZA81-F1
#
_entry.id   AF-A0A973ZA81-F1
#
_cell.length_a   1.000
_cell.length_b   1.000
_cell.length_c   1.000
_cell.angle_alpha   90.00
_cell.angle_beta   90.00
_cell.angle_gamma   90.00
#
_symmetry.space_group_name_H-M   'P 1'
#
loop_
_entity.id
_entity.type
_entity.pdbx_description
1 polymer ?
#
loop_
_entity_poly.entity_id
_entity_poly.type
_entity_poly.pdbx_seq_one_letter_code
_entity_poly.pdbx_strand_id
1 'polypeptide(L)' 'DEELTKTAREWAERLATGPTRALALTKQLVNTSLDTDRTTAFAAEAAAQEINMTTEDAREGMASFVERRSAEYKGR' A
#
# COMPACT_ATOMS: atom_id res chain seq x y z
N ASP A 1 -13.46 2.87 -25.91
CA ASP A 1 -12.02 3.16 -25.76
C ASP A 1 -11.72 4.35 -24.86
N GLU A 2 -12.41 5.49 -25.01
CA GLU A 2 -12.18 6.68 -24.19
C GLU A 2 -12.48 6.47 -22.69
N GLU A 3 -13.63 5.90 -22.35
CA GLU A 3 -13.99 5.61 -20.95
C GLU A 3 -13.04 4.59 -20.29
N LEU A 4 -12.62 3.56 -21.01
CA LEU A 4 -11.63 2.59 -20.52
C LEU A 4 -10.31 3.29 -20.14
N THR A 5 -9.83 4.16 -21.03
CA THR A 5 -8.57 4.90 -20.82
C THR A 5 -8.69 5.87 -19.65
N LYS A 6 -9.81 6.58 -19.56
CA LYS A 6 -10.10 7.49 -18.45
C LYS A 6 -10.11 6.76 -17.12
N THR A 7 -10.89 5.70 -16.98
CA THR A 7 -10.97 4.92 -15.74
C THR A 7 -9.61 4.31 -15.37
N ALA A 8 -8.86 3.77 -16.33
CA ALA A 8 -7.53 3.23 -16.06
C ALA A 8 -6.56 4.30 -15.52
N ARG A 9 -6.61 5.52 -16.07
CA ARG A 9 -5.81 6.65 -15.57
C ARG A 9 -6.23 7.09 -14.17
N GLU A 10 -7.52 7.24 -13.91
CA GLU A 10 -8.05 7.59 -12.59
C GLU A 10 -7.59 6.58 -11.52
N TRP A 11 -7.58 5.28 -11.85
CA TRP A 11 -7.06 4.24 -10.98
C TRP A 11 -5.54 4.35 -10.77
N ALA A 12 -4.78 4.58 -11.83
CA ALA A 12 -3.33 4.75 -11.74
C ALA A 12 -2.95 5.97 -10.88
N GLU A 13 -3.65 7.10 -11.04
CA GLU A 13 -3.44 8.32 -10.25
C GLU A 13 -3.77 8.11 -8.77
N ARG A 14 -4.87 7.41 -8.46
CA ARG A 14 -5.23 7.06 -7.08
C ARG A 14 -4.18 6.19 -6.41
N LEU A 15 -3.60 5.23 -7.14
CA LEU A 15 -2.53 4.38 -6.60
C LEU A 15 -1.22 5.15 -6.45
N ALA A 16 -0.90 6.03 -7.40
CA ALA A 16 0.33 6.83 -7.40
C ALA A 16 0.37 7.88 -6.28
N THR A 17 -0.79 8.39 -5.86
CA THR A 17 -0.94 9.36 -4.76
C THR A 17 -1.18 8.69 -3.40
N GLY A 18 -1.28 7.37 -3.35
CA GLY A 18 -1.39 6.58 -2.12
C GLY A 18 -0.05 6.29 -1.44
N PRO A 19 -0.04 5.48 -0.35
CA PRO A 19 1.17 5.05 0.32
C PRO A 19 1.88 3.96 -0.51
N THR A 20 2.61 4.37 -1.54
CA THR A 20 3.09 3.47 -2.61
C THR A 20 3.98 2.32 -2.12
N ARG A 21 4.76 2.50 -1.04
CA ARG A 21 5.52 1.41 -0.38
C ARG A 21 4.61 0.34 0.20
N ALA A 22 3.59 0.74 0.95
CA ALA A 22 2.62 -0.18 1.54
C ALA A 22 1.83 -0.93 0.45
N LEU A 23 1.44 -0.24 -0.62
CA LEU A 23 0.76 -0.84 -1.77
C LEU A 23 1.66 -1.86 -2.50
N ALA A 24 2.94 -1.54 -2.70
CA ALA A 24 3.89 -2.45 -3.33
C ALA A 24 4.12 -3.72 -2.51
N LEU A 25 4.35 -3.58 -1.20
CA LEU A 25 4.52 -4.72 -0.29
C LEU A 25 3.26 -5.59 -0.24
N THR A 26 2.08 -4.96 -0.13
CA THR A 26 0.79 -5.67 -0.15
C THR A 26 0.61 -6.47 -1.45
N LYS A 27 0.91 -5.86 -2.60
CA LYS A 27 0.85 -6.55 -3.90
C LYS A 27 1.78 -7.76 -3.94
N GLN A 28 3.00 -7.62 -3.43
CA GLN A 28 3.96 -8.72 -3.37
C GLN A 28 3.44 -9.88 -2.50
N LEU A 29 2.94 -9.57 -1.30
CA LEU A 29 2.39 -10.57 -0.38
C LEU A 29 1.20 -11.32 -1.01
N VAL A 30 0.24 -10.59 -1.59
CA VAL A 30 -0.92 -11.20 -2.24
C VAL A 30 -0.51 -12.10 -3.40
N ASN A 31 0.35 -11.62 -4.30
CA ASN A 31 0.80 -12.41 -5.45
C ASN A 31 1.53 -13.70 -5.05
N THR A 32 2.29 -13.66 -3.95
CA THR A 32 3.10 -14.80 -3.50
C THR A 32 2.29 -15.76 -2.62
N SER A 33 1.16 -15.31 -2.06
CA SER A 33 0.41 -16.07 -1.05
C SER A 33 -0.11 -17.43 -1.52
N LEU A 34 -0.40 -17.58 -2.82
CA LEU A 34 -0.89 -18.83 -3.40
C LEU A 34 0.23 -19.87 -3.61
N ASP A 35 1.49 -19.42 -3.61
CA ASP A 35 2.67 -20.25 -3.85
C ASP A 35 3.42 -20.62 -2.55
N THR A 36 2.95 -20.15 -1.39
CA THR A 36 3.61 -20.34 -0.09
C THR A 36 2.69 -20.94 0.95
N ASP A 37 3.25 -21.70 1.89
CA ASP A 37 2.51 -22.13 3.06
C ASP A 37 2.22 -20.96 4.02
N ARG A 38 1.28 -21.18 4.94
CA ARG A 38 0.80 -20.16 5.87
C ARG A 38 1.89 -19.62 6.80
N THR A 39 2.82 -20.46 7.25
CA THR A 39 3.93 -20.03 8.12
C THR A 39 4.84 -19.07 7.37
N THR A 40 5.19 -19.41 6.13
CA THR A 40 5.99 -18.56 5.25
C THR A 40 5.29 -17.24 4.95
N ALA A 41 3.98 -17.27 4.66
CA ALA A 41 3.19 -16.07 4.40
C ALA A 41 3.17 -15.11 5.61
N PHE A 42 3.00 -15.63 6.83
CA PHE A 42 3.04 -14.80 8.04
C PHE A 42 4.42 -14.21 8.33
N ALA A 43 5.50 -14.96 8.08
CA ALA A 43 6.84 -14.42 8.22
C ALA A 43 7.11 -13.28 7.23
N ALA A 44 6.66 -13.42 5.98
CA ALA A 44 6.78 -12.37 4.97
C ALA A 44 5.92 -11.13 5.32
N GLU A 45 4.70 -11.34 5.82
CA GLU A 45 3.83 -10.26 6.29
C GLU A 45 4.48 -9.49 7.45
N ALA A 46 5.03 -10.20 8.45
CA ALA A 46 5.69 -9.56 9.59
C ALA A 46 6.84 -8.65 9.16
N ALA A 47 7.69 -9.11 8.24
CA ALA A 47 8.78 -8.29 7.69
C ALA A 47 8.24 -7.07 6.91
N ALA A 48 7.18 -7.23 6.12
CA ALA A 48 6.56 -6.12 5.40
C ALA A 48 5.93 -5.09 6.35
N GLN A 49 5.31 -5.54 7.45
CA GLN A 49 4.78 -4.66 8.49
C GLN A 49 5.89 -3.88 9.20
N GLU A 50 7.00 -4.53 9.55
CA GLU A 50 8.15 -3.85 10.15
C GLU A 50 8.68 -2.74 9.24
N ILE A 51 8.83 -3.01 7.93
CA ILE A 51 9.22 -1.99 6.95
C ILE A 51 8.19 -0.85 6.93
N ASN A 52 6.90 -1.16 6.78
CA ASN A 52 5.84 -0.16 6.70
C ASN A 52 5.81 0.75 7.94
N MET A 53 5.94 0.20 9.15
CA MET A 53 5.88 0.98 10.39
C MET A 53 7.00 2.01 10.52
N THR A 54 8.10 1.86 9.77
CA THR A 54 9.21 2.83 9.76
C THR A 54 9.04 3.99 8.77
N THR A 55 8.04 3.93 7.88
CA THR A 55 7.82 4.92 6.81
C THR A 55 7.23 6.25 7.33
N GLU A 56 7.43 7.34 6.58
CA GLU A 56 6.73 8.61 6.81
C GLU A 56 5.22 8.42 6.59
N ASP A 57 4.85 7.66 5.55
CA ASP A 57 3.46 7.40 5.17
C ASP A 57 2.66 6.66 6.25
N ALA A 58 3.27 5.74 7.01
CA ALA A 58 2.59 5.08 8.13
C ALA A 58 2.29 6.06 9.28
N ARG A 59 3.23 6.96 9.58
CA ARG A 59 3.00 8.01 10.60
C ARG A 59 1.93 8.98 10.16
N GLU A 60 1.98 9.40 8.90
CA GLU A 60 1.00 10.29 8.30
C GLU A 60 -0.40 9.67 8.27
N GLY A 61 -0.54 8.41 7.84
CA GLY A 61 -1.84 7.73 7.84
C GLY A 61 -2.45 7.61 9.24
N MET A 62 -1.63 7.36 10.25
CA MET A 62 -2.06 7.37 11.66
C MET A 62 -2.48 8.78 12.11
N ALA A 63 -1.66 9.80 11.83
CA ALA A 63 -1.93 11.18 12.21
C ALA A 63 -3.20 11.71 11.52
N SER A 64 -3.32 11.56 10.20
CA SER A 64 -4.47 12.01 9.42
C SER A 64 -5.77 11.35 9.88
N PHE A 65 -5.72 10.07 10.28
CA PHE A 65 -6.86 9.35 10.83
C PHE A 65 -7.31 9.95 12.17
N VAL A 66 -6.37 10.18 13.10
CA VAL A 66 -6.66 10.80 14.41
C VAL A 66 -7.19 12.22 14.25
N GLU A 67 -6.61 12.98 13.32
CA GLU A 67 -6.96 14.38 13.03
C GLU A 67 -8.20 14.53 12.13
N ARG A 68 -8.74 13.43 11.59
CA ARG A 68 -9.89 13.39 10.68
C ARG A 68 -9.70 14.26 9.43
N ARG A 69 -8.49 14.25 8.86
CA ARG A 69 -8.17 14.92 7.60
C ARG A 69 -7.74 13.91 6.54
N SER A 70 -7.65 14.38 5.30
CA SER A 70 -7.06 13.58 4.23
C SER A 70 -5.56 13.37 4.51
N ALA A 71 -5.06 12.17 4.19
CA ALA A 71 -3.65 11.84 4.29
C ALA A 71 -2.86 12.42 3.11
N GLU A 72 -1.63 12.85 3.36
CA GLU A 72 -0.68 13.31 2.34
C GLU A 72 0.50 12.36 2.20
N TYR A 73 0.34 11.32 1.37
CA TYR A 73 1.36 10.31 1.16
C TYR A 73 2.49 10.78 0.24
N LYS A 74 3.71 10.33 0.52
CA LYS A 74 4.97 10.67 -0.17
C LYS A 74 5.70 9.46 -0.73
N GLY A 75 5.21 8.24 -0.47
CA GLY A 75 5.79 6.99 -0.96
C GLY A 75 7.09 6.61 -0.26
N ARG A 76 7.31 7.07 0.98
CA ARG A 76 8.55 6.80 1.72
C ARG A 76 8.35 6.59 3.20
#